data_AF-A0ABD3H2P5-F1
#
_entry.id   AF-A0ABD3H2P5-F1
#
_cell.length_a   1.000
_cell.length_b   1.000
_cell.length_c   1.000
_cell.angle_alpha   90.00
_cell.angle_beta   90.00
_cell.angle_gamma   90.00
#
_symmetry.space_group_name_H-M   'P 1'
#
loop_
_entity.id
_entity.type
_entity.pdbx_description
1 polymer ?
#
loop_
_entity_poly.entity_id
_entity_poly.type
_entity_poly.pdbx_seq_one_letter_code
_entity_poly.pdbx_strand_id
1 'polypeptide(L)'
;MNKRKEACYLDIDNGLWGRSCRTSQIARENCALRCVSTACYNTIYADDPLEEGEIDIKRGRDFRHCLRREIQEEKMSSKHGTE
;
A
#
# COMPACT_ATOMS: atom_id res chain seq x y z
N MET A 1 -3.48 0.23 9.86
CA MET A 1 -3.18 0.77 8.52
C MET A 1 -2.11 1.85 8.60
N ASN A 2 -2.31 2.92 9.38
CA ASN A 2 -1.35 4.02 9.49
C ASN A 2 0.07 3.53 9.84
N LYS A 3 0.24 2.62 10.82
CA LYS A 3 1.55 2.05 11.16
C LYS A 3 2.26 1.30 10.00
N ARG A 4 1.53 0.49 9.21
CA ARG A 4 2.10 -0.19 8.02
C ARG A 4 2.57 0.85 7.00
N LYS A 5 1.76 1.88 6.79
CA LYS A 5 2.06 2.96 5.83
C LYS A 5 3.22 3.85 6.29
N GLU A 6 3.32 4.15 7.59
CA GLU A 6 4.45 4.87 8.19
C GLU A 6 5.76 4.11 7.99
N ALA A 7 5.78 2.80 8.24
CA ALA A 7 6.95 1.96 7.97
C ALA A 7 7.33 2.01 6.47
N CYS A 8 6.35 1.94 5.58
CA CYS A 8 6.59 2.07 4.14
C CYS A 8 7.20 3.43 3.75
N TYR A 9 6.76 4.54 4.36
CA TYR A 9 7.39 5.83 4.10
C TYR A 9 8.85 5.85 4.55
N LEU A 10 9.17 5.29 5.72
CA LEU A 10 10.56 5.20 6.19
C LEU A 10 11.43 4.40 5.20
N ASP A 11 10.96 3.26 4.72
CA ASP A 11 11.68 2.44 3.74
C ASP A 11 11.89 3.17 2.40
N ILE A 12 10.88 3.91 1.94
CA ILE A 12 10.95 4.73 0.72
C ILE A 12 11.97 5.86 0.91
N ASP A 13 11.90 6.57 2.02
CA ASP A 13 12.77 7.71 2.31
C ASP A 13 14.23 7.24 2.45
N ASN A 14 14.46 6.07 3.07
CA ASN A 14 15.75 5.39 3.14
C ASN A 14 16.25 4.85 1.78
N GLY A 15 15.38 4.77 0.78
CA GLY A 15 15.73 4.44 -0.60
C GLY A 15 15.63 3.00 -1.01
N LEU A 16 14.98 2.17 -0.20
CA LEU A 16 14.74 0.76 -0.49
C LEU A 16 13.80 0.55 -1.69
N TRP A 17 13.06 1.59 -2.08
CA TRP A 17 12.10 1.57 -3.19
C TRP A 17 12.60 2.28 -4.46
N GLY A 18 13.89 2.62 -4.53
CA GLY A 18 14.50 3.27 -5.69
C GLY A 18 14.25 4.78 -5.76
N ARG A 19 14.85 5.42 -6.77
CA ARG A 19 14.80 6.90 -6.92
C ARG A 19 13.44 7.41 -7.38
N SER A 20 12.72 6.64 -8.21
CA SER A 20 11.39 7.00 -8.73
C SER A 20 10.37 7.25 -7.62
N CYS A 21 10.41 6.49 -6.52
CA CYS A 21 9.50 6.68 -5.39
C CYS A 21 9.73 7.97 -4.58
N ARG A 22 10.74 8.78 -4.92
CA ARG A 22 11.07 10.04 -4.24
C ARG A 22 11.07 11.25 -5.19
N THR A 23 10.60 11.10 -6.43
CA THR A 23 10.60 12.20 -7.41
C THR A 23 9.49 13.22 -7.17
N SER A 24 8.39 12.82 -6.53
CA SER A 24 7.27 13.69 -6.18
C SER A 24 6.47 13.11 -5.01
N GLN A 25 5.57 13.91 -4.44
CA GLN A 25 4.68 13.46 -3.38
C GLN A 25 3.76 12.33 -3.86
N ILE A 26 3.24 12.42 -5.09
CA ILE A 26 2.38 11.37 -5.63
C ILE A 26 3.14 10.08 -5.97
N ALA A 27 4.38 10.18 -6.46
CA ALA A 27 5.22 9.01 -6.67
C ALA A 27 5.51 8.30 -5.34
N ARG A 28 5.77 9.07 -4.27
CA ARG A 28 5.94 8.55 -2.92
C ARG A 28 4.67 7.86 -2.41
N GLU A 29 3.50 8.43 -2.68
CA GLU A 29 2.21 7.88 -2.29
C GLU A 29 1.89 6.56 -3.01
N ASN A 30 2.04 6.51 -4.34
CA ASN A 30 1.84 5.28 -5.12
C ASN A 30 2.78 4.16 -4.64
N CYS A 31 4.05 4.46 -4.38
CA CYS A 31 4.98 3.49 -3.81
C CYS A 31 4.59 3.07 -2.39
N ALA A 32 4.11 3.98 -1.55
CA ALA A 32 3.65 3.63 -0.21
C ALA A 32 2.42 2.71 -0.25
N LEU A 33 1.48 2.92 -1.17
CA LEU A 33 0.33 2.03 -1.35
C LEU A 33 0.77 0.63 -1.80
N ARG A 34 1.69 0.56 -2.77
CA ARG A 34 2.27 -0.71 -3.22
C ARG A 34 3.04 -1.43 -2.12
N CYS A 35 3.79 -0.69 -1.31
CA CYS A 35 4.48 -1.21 -0.13
C CYS A 35 3.51 -1.76 0.92
N VAL A 36 2.42 -1.04 1.18
CA VAL A 36 1.43 -1.44 2.18
C VAL A 36 0.80 -2.78 1.79
N SER A 37 0.43 -2.97 0.53
CA SER A 37 0.06 -4.27 -0.02
C SER A 37 0.17 -4.23 -1.55
N THR A 38 1.07 -5.04 -2.09
CA THR A 38 1.22 -5.19 -3.55
C THR A 38 -0.06 -5.74 -4.17
N ALA A 39 -0.75 -6.67 -3.50
CA ALA A 39 -1.97 -7.29 -4.01
C ALA A 39 -3.12 -6.27 -4.13
N CYS A 40 -3.36 -5.49 -3.08
CA CYS A 40 -4.40 -4.46 -3.09
C CYS A 40 -4.07 -3.30 -4.02
N TYR A 41 -2.80 -2.91 -4.13
CA TYR A 41 -2.38 -1.90 -5.10
C TYR A 41 -2.64 -2.36 -6.53
N ASN A 42 -2.20 -3.59 -6.87
CA ASN A 42 -2.38 -4.11 -8.21
C ASN A 42 -3.85 -4.24 -8.61
N THR A 43 -4.73 -4.54 -7.64
CA THR A 43 -6.17 -4.67 -7.90
C THR A 43 -6.85 -3.32 -8.14
N ILE A 44 -6.30 -2.22 -7.62
CA ILE A 44 -7.03 -0.95 -7.51
C ILE A 44 -6.37 0.18 -8.30
N TYR A 45 -5.05 0.21 -8.36
CA TYR A 45 -4.26 1.34 -8.86
C TYR A 45 -3.18 0.95 -9.90
N ALA A 46 -3.01 -0.34 -10.25
CA ALA A 46 -1.95 -0.69 -11.23
C ALA A 46 -2.24 -0.17 -12.64
N ASP A 47 -3.49 -0.29 -13.09
CA ASP A 47 -3.88 0.15 -14.43
C ASP A 47 -3.94 1.68 -14.54
N ASP A 48 -4.32 2.34 -13.44
CA ASP A 48 -4.48 3.79 -13.34
C ASP A 48 -3.94 4.27 -11.97
N PRO A 49 -2.62 4.55 -11.88
CA PRO A 49 -1.99 5.05 -10.66
C PRO A 49 -2.51 6.44 -10.28
N LEU A 50 -2.34 6.83 -9.01
CA LEU A 50 -2.77 8.15 -8.57
C LEU A 50 -2.00 9.26 -9.30
N GLU A 51 -2.72 10.31 -9.70
CA GLU A 51 -2.16 11.50 -10.35
C GLU A 51 -1.96 12.67 -9.37
N GLU A 52 -1.08 13.61 -9.74
CA GLU A 52 -0.79 14.79 -8.90
C GLU A 52 -2.05 15.66 -8.77
N GLY A 53 -2.48 15.93 -7.53
CA GLY A 53 -3.70 16.69 -7.25
C GLY A 53 -5.00 15.86 -7.27
N GLU A 54 -4.94 14.57 -7.57
CA GLU A 54 -6.11 13.68 -7.54
C GLU A 54 -6.61 13.45 -6.11
N ILE A 55 -7.92 13.53 -5.91
CA ILE A 55 -8.59 13.16 -4.65
C ILE A 55 -9.48 11.94 -4.89
N ASP A 56 -8.90 10.75 -4.79
CA ASP A 56 -9.65 9.50 -4.98
C ASP A 56 -10.18 8.90 -3.68
N ILE A 57 -11.37 9.36 -3.28
CA ILE A 57 -12.05 8.87 -2.09
C ILE A 57 -12.54 7.43 -2.27
N LYS A 58 -13.01 7.06 -3.48
CA LYS A 58 -13.65 5.77 -3.74
C LYS A 58 -12.62 4.65 -3.76
N ARG A 59 -11.61 4.72 -4.64
CA ARG A 59 -10.51 3.75 -4.69
C ARG A 59 -9.76 3.71 -3.35
N GLY A 60 -9.64 4.85 -2.68
CA GLY A 60 -9.06 4.90 -1.33
C GLY A 60 -9.86 4.05 -0.32
N ARG A 61 -11.19 4.08 -0.38
CA ARG A 61 -12.05 3.21 0.48
C ARG A 61 -11.92 1.74 0.07
N ASP A 62 -11.90 1.47 -1.22
CA ASP A 62 -11.79 0.12 -1.76
C ASP A 62 -10.45 -0.51 -1.34
N PHE A 63 -9.36 0.26 -1.35
CA PHE A 63 -8.03 -0.16 -0.89
C PHE A 63 -8.02 -0.48 0.59
N ARG A 64 -8.64 0.37 1.42
CA ARG A 64 -8.82 0.09 2.84
C ARG A 64 -9.62 -1.18 3.11
N HIS A 65 -10.61 -1.49 2.26
CA HIS A 65 -11.39 -2.72 2.40
C HIS A 65 -10.55 -3.94 2.02
N CYS A 66 -9.87 -3.91 0.87
CA CYS A 66 -8.96 -4.97 0.43
C CYS A 66 -7.92 -5.30 1.51
N LEU A 67 -7.21 -4.28 2.02
CA LEU A 67 -6.17 -4.48 3.03
C LEU A 67 -6.71 -5.08 4.33
N ARG A 68 -7.93 -4.71 4.75
CA ARG A 68 -8.54 -5.30 5.95
C ARG A 68 -8.84 -6.79 5.78
N ARG A 69 -9.18 -7.23 4.57
CA ARG A 69 -9.41 -8.65 4.26
C ARG A 69 -8.08 -9.40 4.30
N GLU A 70 -7.06 -8.89 3.62
CA GLU A 70 -5.70 -9.47 3.64
C GLU A 70 -5.18 -9.65 5.08
N ILE A 71 -5.28 -8.62 5.94
CA ILE A 71 -4.84 -8.72 7.34
C ILE A 71 -5.64 -9.76 8.14
N GLN A 72 -6.92 -9.96 7.83
CA GLN A 72 -7.72 -10.99 8.50
C GLN A 72 -7.28 -12.39 8.06
N GLU A 73 -7.01 -12.57 6.77
CA GLU A 73 -6.51 -13.81 6.19
C GLU A 73 -5.12 -14.16 6.74
N GLU A 74 -4.19 -13.20 6.83
CA GLU A 74 -2.88 -13.36 7.48
C GLU A 74 -3.02 -13.88 8.92
N LYS A 75 -3.94 -13.27 9.70
CA LYS A 75 -4.20 -13.69 11.09
C LYS A 75 -4.81 -15.07 11.21
N MET A 76 -5.64 -15.47 10.24
CA MET A 76 -6.21 -16.82 10.20
C MET A 76 -5.14 -17.85 9.84
N SER A 77 -4.26 -17.53 8.89
CA SER A 77 -3.15 -18.39 8.49
C SER A 77 -2.12 -18.58 9.63
N SER A 78 -1.83 -17.54 10.41
CA SER A 78 -0.91 -17.66 11.56
C SER A 78 -1.45 -18.53 12.70
N LYS A 79 -2.74 -18.85 12.72
CA LYS A 79 -3.36 -19.71 13.75
C LYS A 79 -3.32 -21.21 13.42
N HIS A 80 -2.96 -21.58 12.19
CA HIS A 80 -2.90 -22.99 11.74
C HIS A 80 -1.45 -23.53 11.66
N GLY A 81 -0.47 -22.82 12.22
CA GLY A 81 0.96 -23.18 12.16
C GLY A 81 1.55 -23.71 13.47
N THR A 82 0.74 -24.28 14.36
CA THR A 82 1.21 -24.94 15.60
C THR A 82 0.45 -26.25 15.79
N GLU A 83 0.87 -27.28 15.06
CA GLU A 83 0.63 -28.69 15.38
C GLU A 83 1.93 -29.48 15.12
#